data_AF-A0A5R9JC45-F1
#
_entry.id   AF-A0A5R9JC45-F1
#
_cell.length_a   1.000
_cell.length_b   1.000
_cell.length_c   1.000
_cell.angle_alpha   90.00
_cell.angle_beta   90.00
_cell.angle_gamma   90.00
#
_symmetry.space_group_name_H-M   'P 1'
#
loop_
_entity.id
_entity.type
_entity.pdbx_description
1 polymer ?
#
loop_
_entity_poly.entity_id
_entity_poly.type
_entity_poly.pdbx_seq_one_letter_code
_entity_poly.pdbx_strand_id
1 'polypeptide(L)'
;MSDLFAPEGGFVVRILDLSGASADNIVEEVKGFPTMMHANAFARAYVRDSVERCRVPGTASREVLASWFAYGEDAEVVDAGEQGWKSANELDDFVAHPASEIERDWRTLDPRLEEPVDPDAVLEDLDDDEEVEEPDEDERGGHAS
;
A
#
# COMPACT_ATOMS: atom_id res chain seq x y z
N MET A 1 -16.51 -5.67 4.85
CA MET A 1 -16.91 -5.38 6.25
C MET A 1 -16.50 -3.96 6.54
N SER A 2 -17.45 -3.04 6.71
CA SER A 2 -17.14 -1.67 7.16
C SER A 2 -16.61 -1.74 8.58
N ASP A 3 -15.34 -1.37 8.78
CA ASP A 3 -14.79 -1.24 10.12
C ASP A 3 -15.58 -0.15 10.85
N LEU A 4 -16.15 -0.47 12.02
CA LEU A 4 -17.14 0.36 12.73
C LEU A 4 -16.62 1.76 13.10
N PHE A 5 -15.30 1.97 12.97
CA PHE A 5 -14.57 3.17 13.34
C PHE A 5 -14.01 3.95 12.14
N ALA A 6 -14.18 3.45 10.91
CA ALA A 6 -13.79 4.18 9.71
C ALA A 6 -14.88 5.19 9.31
N PRO A 7 -14.52 6.39 8.85
CA PRO A 7 -15.49 7.30 8.23
C PRO A 7 -16.12 6.65 7.00
N GLU A 8 -17.29 7.14 6.59
CA GLU A 8 -17.96 6.67 5.38
C GLU A 8 -17.02 6.86 4.16
N GLY A 9 -16.66 5.77 3.49
CA GLY A 9 -15.67 5.77 2.41
C GLY A 9 -14.21 5.52 2.83
N GLY A 10 -13.95 5.25 4.12
CA GLY A 10 -12.61 4.96 4.65
C GLY A 10 -11.76 6.21 4.90
N PHE A 11 -10.59 6.01 5.53
CA PHE A 11 -9.62 7.10 5.71
C PHE A 11 -9.04 7.52 4.35
N VAL A 12 -8.56 8.77 4.29
CA VAL A 12 -8.00 9.37 3.08
C VAL A 12 -6.57 9.79 3.36
N VAL A 13 -5.63 9.40 2.49
CA VAL A 13 -4.27 9.92 2.48
C VAL A 13 -4.14 10.94 1.34
N ARG A 14 -3.70 12.14 1.67
CA ARG A 14 -3.39 13.20 0.71
C ARG A 14 -1.89 13.21 0.44
N ILE A 15 -1.53 13.17 -0.83
CA ILE A 15 -0.16 13.33 -1.32
C ILE A 15 0.04 14.79 -1.73
N LEU A 16 1.13 15.38 -1.25
CA LEU A 16 1.46 16.78 -1.40
C LEU A 16 2.77 16.95 -2.17
N ASP A 17 2.76 17.77 -3.22
CA ASP A 17 3.97 18.20 -3.93
C ASP A 17 4.72 19.25 -3.10
N LEU A 18 6.01 19.04 -2.85
CA LEU A 18 6.83 19.99 -2.11
C LEU A 18 7.49 21.04 -3.01
N SER A 19 7.51 20.81 -4.34
CA SER A 19 8.21 21.68 -5.29
C SER A 19 7.55 23.06 -5.45
N GLY A 20 6.28 23.18 -5.05
CA GLY A 20 5.49 24.41 -5.21
C GLY A 20 5.02 24.65 -6.65
N ALA A 21 4.97 23.60 -7.47
CA ALA A 21 4.53 23.70 -8.86
C ALA A 21 2.99 23.76 -8.99
N SER A 22 2.26 23.24 -8.00
CA SER A 22 0.79 23.33 -7.94
C SER A 22 0.31 24.48 -7.05
N ALA A 23 -0.86 25.03 -7.35
CA ALA A 23 -1.45 26.14 -6.59
C ALA A 23 -1.91 25.72 -5.17
N ASP A 24 -2.31 24.46 -4.99
CA ASP A 24 -2.74 23.89 -3.71
C ASP A 24 -1.77 22.82 -3.18
N ASN A 25 -0.71 22.52 -3.94
CA ASN A 25 0.26 21.44 -3.68
C ASN A 25 -0.36 20.05 -3.59
N ILE A 26 -1.63 19.84 -3.96
CA ILE A 26 -2.27 18.52 -3.86
C ILE A 26 -1.98 17.74 -5.14
N VAL A 27 -1.30 16.60 -5.00
CA VAL A 27 -1.06 15.66 -6.12
C VAL A 27 -2.22 14.70 -6.26
N GLU A 28 -2.62 14.08 -5.16
CA GLU A 28 -3.62 13.02 -5.15
C GLU A 28 -4.25 12.85 -3.76
N GLU A 29 -5.50 12.38 -3.73
CA GLU A 29 -6.15 11.87 -2.51
C GLU A 29 -6.50 10.40 -2.70
N VAL A 30 -5.79 9.52 -2.00
CA VAL A 30 -6.03 8.07 -2.00
C VAL A 30 -7.06 7.76 -0.91
N LYS A 31 -8.20 7.21 -1.31
CA LYS A 31 -9.36 6.94 -0.42
C LYS A 31 -9.50 5.44 -0.16
N GLY A 32 -10.34 5.08 0.81
CA GLY A 32 -10.72 3.69 1.04
C GLY A 32 -9.83 2.94 2.04
N PHE A 33 -8.98 3.63 2.80
CA PHE A 33 -8.19 2.96 3.83
C PHE A 33 -9.10 2.46 4.95
N PRO A 34 -9.04 1.16 5.32
CA PRO A 34 -9.97 0.56 6.27
C PRO A 34 -9.73 1.02 7.71
N THR A 35 -8.49 1.40 8.04
CA THR A 35 -8.12 1.85 9.38
C THR A 35 -7.14 3.02 9.33
N MET A 36 -7.12 3.83 10.38
CA MET A 36 -6.13 4.90 10.52
C MET A 36 -4.70 4.37 10.57
N MET A 37 -4.49 3.19 11.19
CA MET A 37 -3.18 2.54 11.22
C MET A 37 -2.69 2.19 9.82
N HIS A 38 -3.59 1.69 8.95
CA HIS A 38 -3.28 1.40 7.55
C HIS A 38 -2.94 2.69 6.79
N ALA A 39 -3.77 3.73 6.90
CA ALA A 39 -3.50 5.03 6.27
C ALA A 39 -2.16 5.63 6.71
N ASN A 40 -1.84 5.56 8.01
CA ASN A 40 -0.56 6.02 8.56
C ASN A 40 0.62 5.20 8.02
N ALA A 41 0.49 3.87 7.94
CA ALA A 41 1.53 3.00 7.40
C ALA A 41 1.79 3.31 5.92
N PHE A 42 0.73 3.53 5.14
CA PHE A 42 0.83 3.95 3.74
C PHE A 42 1.53 5.30 3.61
N ALA A 43 1.09 6.33 4.35
CA ALA A 43 1.69 7.66 4.29
C ALA A 43 3.20 7.61 4.64
N ARG A 44 3.56 6.87 5.69
CA ARG A 44 4.95 6.66 6.11
C ARG A 44 5.79 5.99 5.01
N ALA A 45 5.30 4.89 4.44
CA ALA A 45 6.01 4.16 3.37
C ALA A 45 6.12 5.00 2.08
N TYR A 46 5.10 5.79 1.77
CA TYR A 46 5.10 6.70 0.62
C TYR A 46 6.18 7.76 0.75
N VAL A 47 6.21 8.47 1.88
CA VAL A 47 7.24 9.49 2.15
C VAL A 47 8.63 8.86 2.19
N ARG A 48 8.76 7.66 2.77
CA ARG A 48 10.02 6.92 2.77
C ARG A 48 10.52 6.67 1.34
N ASP A 49 9.68 6.18 0.44
CA ASP A 49 10.02 5.98 -0.97
C ASP A 49 10.35 7.31 -1.68
N SER A 50 9.57 8.35 -1.41
CA SER A 50 9.77 9.70 -1.96
C SER A 50 11.14 10.28 -1.60
N VAL A 51 11.54 10.22 -0.33
CA VAL A 51 12.87 10.63 0.14
C VAL A 51 13.98 9.83 -0.56
N GLU A 52 13.80 8.52 -0.70
CA GLU A 52 14.80 7.67 -1.34
C GLU A 52 14.94 7.91 -2.85
N ARG A 53 13.89 8.33 -3.56
CA ARG A 53 13.99 8.77 -4.96
C ARG A 53 14.84 10.05 -5.11
N CYS A 54 14.88 10.88 -4.07
CA CYS A 54 15.72 12.08 -4.03
C CYS A 54 17.16 11.80 -3.57
N ARG A 55 17.49 10.56 -3.16
CA ARG A 55 18.82 10.21 -2.67
C ARG A 55 19.75 9.89 -3.84
N VAL A 56 20.87 10.61 -3.90
CA VAL A 56 21.99 10.29 -4.80
C VAL A 56 23.10 9.58 -3.99
N PRO A 57 23.71 8.50 -4.51
CA PRO A 57 24.79 7.83 -3.80
C PRO A 57 25.93 8.80 -3.41
N GLY A 58 26.26 8.84 -2.12
CA GLY A 58 27.35 9.67 -1.58
C GLY A 58 26.96 11.09 -1.16
N THR A 59 25.71 11.52 -1.32
CA THR A 59 25.26 12.83 -0.82
C THR A 59 25.02 12.84 0.69
N ALA A 60 25.27 13.99 1.32
CA ALA A 60 25.01 14.16 2.75
C ALA A 60 23.49 14.23 3.03
N SER A 61 23.05 13.88 4.24
CA SER A 61 21.62 13.90 4.63
C SER A 61 20.95 15.25 4.38
N ARG A 62 21.67 16.36 4.57
CA ARG A 62 21.16 17.71 4.27
C ARG A 62 20.86 17.91 2.78
N GLU A 63 21.66 17.33 1.90
CA GLU A 63 21.47 17.44 0.45
C GLU A 63 20.29 16.59 -0.01
N VAL A 64 20.12 15.40 0.59
CA VAL A 64 18.93 14.56 0.38
C VAL A 64 17.68 15.32 0.81
N LEU A 65 17.71 15.91 2.01
CA LEU A 65 16.60 16.72 2.53
C LEU A 65 16.27 17.91 1.62
N ALA A 66 17.28 18.66 1.17
CA ALA A 66 17.09 19.77 0.26
C ALA A 66 16.51 19.32 -1.10
N SER A 67 16.95 18.16 -1.60
CA SER A 67 16.43 17.59 -2.83
C SER A 67 14.98 17.13 -2.68
N TRP A 68 14.63 16.54 -1.53
CA TRP A 68 13.26 16.15 -1.24
C TRP A 68 12.33 17.35 -1.08
N PHE A 69 12.76 18.45 -0.45
CA PHE A 69 11.96 19.68 -0.45
C PHE A 69 11.81 20.32 -1.83
N ALA A 70 12.75 20.10 -2.76
CA ALA A 70 12.70 20.70 -4.08
C ALA A 70 11.88 19.89 -5.11
N TYR A 71 11.83 18.57 -4.96
CA TYR A 71 11.27 17.65 -5.97
C TYR A 71 10.46 16.50 -5.40
N GLY A 72 10.44 16.36 -4.08
CA GLY A 72 9.77 15.27 -3.39
C GLY A 72 8.30 15.56 -3.13
N GLU A 73 7.69 14.55 -2.55
CA GLU A 73 6.29 14.54 -2.19
C GLU A 73 6.15 14.12 -0.72
N ASP A 74 5.28 14.80 0.00
CA ASP A 74 4.86 14.43 1.35
C ASP A 74 3.50 13.71 1.33
N ALA A 75 3.13 13.06 2.42
CA ALA A 75 1.83 12.41 2.57
C ALA A 75 1.27 12.59 3.98
N GLU A 76 -0.03 12.89 4.07
CA GLU A 76 -0.73 13.01 5.35
C GLU A 76 -2.13 12.39 5.31
N VAL A 77 -2.56 11.84 6.45
CA VAL A 77 -3.94 11.39 6.60
C VAL A 77 -4.85 12.59 6.86
N VAL A 78 -5.88 12.75 6.03
CA VAL A 78 -6.85 13.85 6.12
C VAL A 78 -7.70 13.68 7.38
N ASP A 79 -7.97 14.79 8.08
CA ASP A 79 -8.80 14.87 9.29
C ASP A 79 -8.37 13.93 10.45
N ALA A 80 -7.12 13.47 10.46
CA ALA A 80 -6.62 12.53 11.47
C ALA A 80 -6.20 13.19 12.80
N GLY A 81 -6.19 14.52 12.88
CA GLY A 81 -5.75 15.26 14.07
C GLY A 81 -4.37 14.82 14.56
N GLU A 82 -4.23 14.63 15.87
CA GLU A 82 -2.98 14.18 16.53
C GLU A 82 -2.66 12.69 16.29
N GLN A 83 -3.61 11.91 15.79
CA GLN A 83 -3.41 10.49 15.51
C GLN A 83 -2.83 10.24 14.11
N GLY A 84 -2.87 11.26 13.24
CA GLY A 84 -2.26 11.22 11.92
C GLY A 84 -0.74 11.21 12.04
N TRP A 85 -0.11 10.28 11.32
CA TRP A 85 1.32 10.29 11.15
C TRP A 85 1.76 11.58 10.42
N LYS A 86 2.93 12.11 10.81
CA LYS A 86 3.53 13.32 10.24
C LYS A 86 4.99 13.06 9.88
N SER A 87 5.35 13.35 8.63
CA SER A 87 6.71 13.19 8.10
C SER A 87 7.79 13.85 8.95
N ALA A 88 7.50 15.06 9.46
CA ALA A 88 8.40 15.83 10.31
C ALA A 88 8.93 15.07 11.54
N ASN A 89 8.22 14.05 12.03
CA ASN A 89 8.64 13.27 13.20
C ASN A 89 9.75 12.25 12.89
N GLU A 90 9.88 11.82 11.63
CA GLU A 90 10.84 10.77 11.21
C GLU A 90 11.80 11.24 10.12
N LEU A 91 11.61 12.45 9.60
CA LEU A 91 12.35 12.94 8.44
C LEU A 91 13.87 12.93 8.62
N ASP A 92 14.36 13.30 9.81
CA ASP A 92 15.78 13.27 10.15
C ASP A 92 16.36 11.84 10.07
N ASP A 93 15.61 10.85 10.55
CA ASP A 93 16.00 9.44 10.44
C ASP A 93 15.98 8.99 8.97
N PHE A 94 14.96 9.40 8.23
CA PHE A 94 14.82 9.00 6.83
C PHE A 94 15.99 9.49 6.00
N VAL A 95 16.45 10.73 6.18
CA VAL A 95 17.59 11.26 5.41
C VAL A 95 18.93 10.73 5.90
N ALA A 96 19.04 10.30 7.15
CA ALA A 96 20.25 9.70 7.72
C ALA A 96 20.48 8.26 7.24
N HIS A 97 19.42 7.48 7.12
CA HIS A 97 19.51 6.04 6.83
C HIS A 97 18.80 5.69 5.51
N PRO A 98 19.51 5.12 4.52
CA PRO A 98 18.87 4.58 3.33
C PRO A 98 17.80 3.55 3.67
N ALA A 99 16.68 3.58 2.98
CA ALA A 99 15.60 2.62 3.20
C ALA A 99 15.82 1.32 2.42
N SER A 100 15.35 0.22 2.99
CA SER A 100 15.18 -1.06 2.30
C SER A 100 13.98 -1.03 1.34
N GLU A 101 13.88 -2.02 0.45
CA GLU A 101 12.73 -2.15 -0.47
C GLU A 101 11.40 -2.30 0.29
N ILE A 102 11.39 -3.03 1.41
CA ILE A 102 10.19 -3.28 2.22
C ILE A 102 9.69 -1.98 2.88
N GLU A 103 10.59 -1.15 3.37
CA GLU A 103 10.21 0.13 4.01
C GLU A 103 9.61 1.14 3.02
N ARG A 104 9.88 0.96 1.74
CA ARG A 104 9.40 1.81 0.63
C ARG A 104 8.17 1.23 -0.05
N ASP A 105 7.75 0.02 0.32
CA ASP A 105 6.69 -0.69 -0.37
C ASP A 105 5.30 -0.19 0.07
N TRP A 106 4.98 1.03 -0.34
CA TRP A 106 3.65 1.60 -0.15
C TRP A 106 2.61 0.96 -1.06
N ARG A 107 3.03 0.29 -2.15
CA ARG A 107 2.12 -0.33 -3.12
C ARG A 107 1.36 -1.48 -2.48
N THR A 108 2.01 -2.32 -1.68
CA THR A 108 1.30 -3.40 -0.96
C THR A 108 0.31 -2.89 0.10
N LEU A 109 0.40 -1.62 0.47
CA LEU A 109 -0.53 -0.94 1.38
C LEU A 109 -1.61 -0.15 0.64
N ASP A 110 -1.60 -0.12 -0.69
CA ASP A 110 -2.52 0.69 -1.48
C ASP A 110 -3.93 0.04 -1.51
N PRO A 111 -4.97 0.70 -0.96
CA PRO A 111 -6.32 0.14 -0.89
C PRO A 111 -6.96 -0.02 -2.27
N ARG A 112 -6.39 0.60 -3.32
CA ARG A 112 -6.86 0.47 -4.70
C ARG A 112 -6.48 -0.86 -5.35
N LEU A 113 -5.59 -1.64 -4.72
CA LEU A 113 -5.24 -2.98 -5.20
C LEU A 113 -6.32 -4.02 -4.88
N GLU A 114 -7.17 -3.78 -3.88
CA GLU A 114 -8.32 -4.63 -3.65
C GLU A 114 -9.34 -4.30 -4.73
N GLU A 115 -9.50 -5.18 -5.73
CA GLU A 115 -10.58 -5.04 -6.70
C GLU A 115 -11.90 -4.88 -5.94
N PRO A 116 -12.75 -3.91 -6.31
CA PRO A 116 -14.07 -3.79 -5.71
C PRO A 116 -14.78 -5.12 -5.96
N VAL A 117 -14.98 -5.89 -4.89
CA VAL A 117 -15.82 -7.09 -4.93
C VAL A 117 -17.22 -6.58 -5.26
N ASP A 118 -17.61 -6.66 -6.53
CA ASP A 118 -18.96 -6.35 -6.94
C ASP A 118 -19.87 -7.37 -6.25
N PRO A 119 -20.73 -6.95 -5.30
CA PRO A 119 -21.60 -7.89 -4.59
C PRO A 119 -22.65 -8.53 -5.53
N ASP A 120 -22.83 -7.98 -6.74
CA ASP A 120 -23.68 -8.52 -7.80
C ASP A 120 -22.87 -9.26 -8.88
N ALA A 121 -21.54 -9.40 -8.75
CA ALA A 121 -20.76 -10.29 -9.62
C ALA A 121 -21.17 -11.74 -9.35
N VAL A 122 -22.08 -12.23 -10.17
CA VAL A 122 -22.46 -13.63 -10.27
C VAL A 122 -21.20 -14.45 -10.57
N LEU A 123 -20.88 -15.40 -9.68
CA LEU A 123 -19.88 -16.45 -9.92
C LEU A 123 -20.43 -17.36 -11.03
N GLU A 124 -20.35 -16.94 -12.29
CA GLU A 124 -20.93 -17.66 -13.43
C GLU A 124 -20.04 -18.78 -14.02
N ASP A 125 -18.84 -19.05 -13.47
CA ASP A 125 -17.90 -20.03 -14.05
C ASP A 125 -17.30 -21.01 -13.01
N LEU A 126 -18.15 -21.66 -12.21
CA LEU A 126 -17.77 -22.91 -11.50
C LEU A 126 -18.64 -24.09 -11.95
N ASP A 127 -18.86 -24.20 -13.26
CA ASP A 127 -19.28 -25.44 -13.91
C ASP A 127 -18.11 -25.91 -14.80
N ASP A 128 -17.15 -26.63 -14.22
CA ASP A 128 -16.31 -27.53 -15.00
C ASP A 128 -16.44 -28.92 -14.36
N ASP A 129 -17.31 -29.71 -14.97
CA ASP A 129 -17.53 -31.13 -14.75
C ASP A 129 -16.20 -31.89 -14.89
N GLU A 130 -15.47 -32.13 -13.80
CA GLU A 130 -14.57 -33.29 -13.76
C GLU A 130 -15.44 -34.55 -13.53
N GLU A 131 -15.84 -35.19 -14.63
CA GLU A 131 -16.30 -36.58 -14.62
C GLU A 131 -15.23 -37.44 -13.95
N VAL A 132 -15.52 -37.90 -12.73
CA VAL A 132 -14.70 -38.88 -12.03
C VAL A 132 -14.91 -40.23 -12.72
N GLU A 133 -14.01 -40.62 -13.63
CA GLU A 133 -13.95 -42.01 -14.10
C GLU A 133 -13.54 -42.90 -12.93
N GLU A 134 -14.49 -43.68 -12.40
CA GLU A 134 -14.19 -44.73 -11.42
C GLU A 134 -13.40 -45.86 -12.10
N PRO A 135 -12.23 -46.27 -11.56
CA PRO A 135 -11.51 -47.41 -12.11
C PRO A 135 -12.22 -48.71 -11.72
N ASP A 136 -12.55 -49.52 -12.73
CA ASP A 136 -13.16 -50.86 -12.60
C ASP A 136 -12.38 -51.76 -11.62
N GLU A 137 -13.04 -52.16 -10.54
CA GLU A 137 -12.58 -53.20 -9.63
C GLU A 137 -12.88 -54.59 -10.21
N ASP A 138 -11.91 -55.23 -10.87
CA ASP A 138 -11.74 -56.70 -10.95
C ASP A 138 -10.46 -56.96 -11.78
N GLU A 139 -9.40 -57.63 -11.29
CA GLU A 139 -9.42 -59.04 -10.92
C GLU A 139 -8.53 -59.34 -9.71
N ARG A 140 -9.14 -60.03 -8.74
CA ARG A 140 -8.46 -60.84 -7.72
C ARG A 140 -7.55 -61.90 -8.37
N GLY A 141 -6.36 -62.08 -7.80
CA GLY A 141 -5.88 -63.45 -7.55
C GLY A 141 -4.38 -63.71 -7.66
N GLY A 142 -3.72 -63.77 -6.50
CA GLY A 142 -3.04 -65.02 -6.14
C GLY A 142 -1.52 -65.07 -6.11
N HIS A 143 -1.02 -65.36 -4.91
CA HIS A 143 0.17 -66.16 -4.57
C HIS A 143 1.56 -65.53 -4.85
N ALA A 144 2.28 -65.05 -3.84
CA ALA A 144 2.96 -65.75 -2.72
C ALA A 144 4.30 -66.41 -3.12
N SER A 145 5.32 -65.98 -2.36
CA SER A 145 6.66 -66.54 -2.14
C SER A 145 7.76 -66.23 -3.15
#